data_AF-A0A560ZBP8-F1
#
_entry.id   AF-A0A560ZBP8-F1
#
_cell.length_a   1.000
_cell.length_b   1.000
_cell.length_c   1.000
_cell.angle_alpha   90.00
_cell.angle_beta   90.00
_cell.angle_gamma   90.00
#
_symmetry.space_group_name_H-M   'P 1'
#
loop_
_entity.id
_entity.type
_entity.pdbx_description
1 polymer ?
#
loop_
_entity_poly.entity_id
_entity_poly.type
_entity_poly.pdbx_seq_one_letter_code
_entity_poly.pdbx_strand_id
1 'polypeptide(L)'
;MSNNDVGATYEKMYLHEEEIKNSLAIKTQVIFTAIFALVSTTIYLARFLDFSSRPDIALAISLMIILVVTSAMISTYFNFKAFSGSEFKRMPYAAKVKDYYDEQIQYNIELDRYNAKVTQHERVSLIDPTKETENFISNTYVSCSTHNALTNEKRSRWVFQATVAFLSACIPLAFASLLFVLFDMDTSSPRKNFAIKDAYVGGEIASLKDHLLNTSKNDGMADLESRIQIIERMLFGTSPADPNLINNINIASKNLKESH
;
A
#
# COMPACT_ATOMS: atom_id res chain seq x y z
N MET A 1 12.68 -47.31 31.09
CA MET A 1 13.08 -45.92 30.78
C MET A 1 13.58 -45.31 32.07
N SER A 2 14.83 -44.82 32.07
CA SER A 2 15.46 -44.20 33.25
C SER A 2 14.80 -42.84 33.53
N ASN A 3 14.60 -42.46 34.80
CA ASN A 3 14.08 -41.14 35.20
C ASN A 3 14.86 -39.98 34.57
N ASN A 4 16.14 -40.18 34.21
CA ASN A 4 16.97 -39.19 33.53
C ASN A 4 16.46 -38.83 32.13
N ASP A 5 15.71 -39.71 31.47
CA ASP A 5 15.21 -39.52 30.10
C ASP A 5 13.93 -38.65 30.07
N VAL A 6 13.11 -38.77 31.12
CA VAL A 6 11.84 -38.05 31.26
C VAL A 6 12.08 -36.57 31.58
N GLY A 7 12.98 -36.28 32.53
CA GLY A 7 13.36 -34.90 32.86
C GLY A 7 13.97 -34.15 31.67
N ALA A 8 14.87 -34.80 30.92
CA ALA A 8 15.45 -34.24 29.71
C ALA A 8 14.42 -34.03 28.60
N THR A 9 13.39 -34.89 28.52
CA THR A 9 12.28 -34.72 27.57
C THR A 9 11.46 -33.47 27.91
N TYR A 10 11.14 -33.26 29.19
CA TYR A 10 10.43 -32.08 29.64
C TYR A 10 11.21 -30.79 29.38
N GLU A 11 12.49 -30.74 29.73
CA GLU A 11 13.32 -29.57 29.43
C GLU A 11 13.27 -29.20 27.94
N LYS A 12 13.46 -30.18 27.05
CA LYS A 12 13.41 -29.98 25.60
C LYS A 12 12.06 -29.46 25.12
N MET A 13 10.96 -30.02 25.63
CA MET A 13 9.62 -29.58 25.26
C MET A 13 9.37 -28.12 25.67
N TYR A 14 9.78 -27.69 26.86
CA TYR A 14 9.63 -26.30 27.28
C TYR A 14 10.51 -25.34 26.48
N LEU A 15 11.77 -25.71 26.22
CA LEU A 15 12.66 -24.92 25.37
C LEU A 15 12.09 -24.77 23.95
N HIS A 16 11.49 -25.84 23.42
CA HIS A 16 10.83 -25.80 22.12
C HIS A 16 9.64 -24.82 22.09
N GLU A 17 8.82 -24.76 23.14
CA GLU A 17 7.72 -23.79 23.22
C GLU A 17 8.20 -22.34 23.26
N GLU A 18 9.34 -22.07 23.90
CA GLU A 18 9.98 -20.77 23.91
C GLU A 18 10.56 -20.40 22.54
N GLU A 19 11.14 -21.36 21.83
CA GLU A 19 11.61 -21.19 20.46
C GLU A 19 10.44 -20.86 19.51
N ILE A 20 9.33 -21.60 19.61
CA ILE A 20 8.12 -21.33 18.82
C ILE A 20 7.60 -19.91 19.10
N LYS A 21 7.56 -19.49 20.36
CA LYS A 21 7.16 -18.12 20.73
C LYS A 21 8.00 -17.07 20.02
N ASN A 22 9.32 -17.25 20.00
CA ASN A 22 10.25 -16.32 19.34
C ASN A 22 10.07 -16.36 17.81
N SER A 23 9.94 -17.56 17.22
CA SER A 23 9.67 -17.73 15.80
C SER A 23 8.38 -17.03 15.36
N LEU A 24 7.30 -17.16 16.14
CA LEU A 24 6.04 -16.47 15.89
C LEU A 24 6.18 -14.94 15.97
N ALA A 25 6.94 -14.43 16.96
CA ALA A 25 7.19 -12.99 17.08
C ALA A 25 7.92 -12.44 15.84
N ILE A 26 8.95 -13.14 15.36
CA ILE A 26 9.69 -12.77 14.14
C ILE A 26 8.75 -12.79 12.92
N LYS A 27 7.94 -13.84 12.75
CA LYS A 27 6.97 -13.94 11.64
C LYS A 27 6.00 -12.76 11.64
N THR A 28 5.45 -12.41 12.80
CA THR A 28 4.55 -11.26 12.96
C THR A 28 5.22 -9.94 12.60
N GLN A 29 6.49 -9.73 12.98
CA GLN A 29 7.25 -8.53 12.60
C GLN A 29 7.49 -8.46 11.09
N VAL A 30 7.85 -9.57 10.45
CA VAL A 30 8.03 -9.65 9.00
C VAL A 30 6.74 -9.28 8.26
N ILE A 31 5.59 -9.78 8.72
CA ILE A 31 4.28 -9.45 8.14
C ILE A 31 3.97 -7.96 8.31
N PHE A 32 4.24 -7.35 9.48
CA PHE A 32 4.04 -5.91 9.67
C PHE A 32 4.86 -5.09 8.67
N THR A 33 6.15 -5.40 8.53
CA THR A 33 7.04 -4.72 7.56
C THR A 33 6.54 -4.89 6.13
N ALA A 34 6.09 -6.08 5.76
CA ALA A 34 5.56 -6.36 4.43
C ALA A 34 4.26 -5.57 4.15
N ILE A 35 3.38 -5.42 5.14
CA ILE A 35 2.17 -4.58 5.03
C ILE A 35 2.54 -3.11 4.81
N PHE A 36 3.55 -2.58 5.51
CA PHE A 36 4.01 -1.20 5.29
C PHE A 36 4.51 -0.98 3.85
N ALA A 37 5.29 -1.92 3.31
CA ALA A 37 5.74 -1.87 1.92
C ALA A 37 4.58 -1.96 0.92
N LEU A 38 3.61 -2.84 1.19
CA LEU A 38 2.39 -2.99 0.39
C LEU A 38 1.61 -1.68 0.34
N VAL A 39 1.29 -1.10 1.50
CA VAL A 39 0.54 0.16 1.60
C VAL A 39 1.27 1.31 0.93
N SER A 40 2.60 1.39 1.08
CA SER A 40 3.40 2.43 0.41
C SER A 40 3.31 2.35 -1.11
N THR A 41 3.41 1.12 -1.65
CA THR A 41 3.23 0.86 -3.10
C THR A 41 1.80 1.20 -3.55
N THR A 42 0.79 0.84 -2.76
CA THR A 42 -0.61 1.18 -3.06
C THR A 42 -0.86 2.68 -3.08
N ILE A 43 -0.29 3.45 -2.13
CA ILE A 43 -0.38 4.91 -2.10
C ILE A 43 0.27 5.51 -3.35
N TYR A 44 1.43 4.99 -3.77
CA TYR A 44 2.08 5.42 -5.00
C TYR A 44 1.16 5.22 -6.22
N LEU A 45 0.60 4.02 -6.39
CA LEU A 45 -0.33 3.74 -7.49
C LEU A 45 -1.54 4.68 -7.46
N ALA A 46 -2.14 4.88 -6.29
CA ALA A 46 -3.30 5.76 -6.13
C ALA A 46 -2.98 7.22 -6.49
N ARG A 47 -1.79 7.71 -6.13
CA ARG A 47 -1.37 9.10 -6.36
C ARG A 47 -1.17 9.42 -7.84
N PHE A 48 -0.61 8.49 -8.61
CA PHE A 48 -0.22 8.74 -10.00
C PHE A 48 -1.27 8.30 -11.02
N LEU A 49 -2.44 7.83 -10.56
CA LEU A 49 -3.52 7.33 -11.40
C LEU A 49 -4.16 8.43 -12.25
N ASP A 50 -4.11 8.26 -13.57
CA ASP A 50 -4.70 9.18 -14.56
C ASP A 50 -6.17 8.86 -14.86
N PHE A 51 -7.10 9.73 -14.45
CA PHE A 51 -8.53 9.61 -14.78
C PHE A 51 -8.92 10.26 -16.11
N SER A 52 -8.04 11.07 -16.72
CA SER A 52 -8.35 11.84 -17.91
C SER A 52 -8.22 11.03 -19.21
N SER A 53 -7.26 10.09 -19.27
CA SER A 53 -7.02 9.32 -20.49
C SER A 53 -8.01 8.16 -20.68
N ARG A 54 -8.18 7.31 -19.65
CA ARG A 54 -9.03 6.10 -19.71
C ARG A 54 -9.76 5.89 -18.38
N PRO A 55 -10.91 6.57 -18.15
CA PRO A 55 -11.61 6.54 -16.88
C PRO A 55 -12.06 5.14 -16.47
N ASP A 56 -12.42 4.27 -17.43
CA ASP A 56 -12.86 2.90 -17.15
C ASP A 56 -11.74 2.06 -16.51
N ILE A 57 -10.50 2.24 -16.98
CA ILE A 57 -9.32 1.51 -16.48
C ILE A 57 -8.90 2.08 -15.12
N ALA A 58 -8.94 3.40 -14.97
CA ALA A 58 -8.71 4.06 -13.69
C ALA A 58 -9.71 3.61 -12.62
N LEU A 59 -10.98 3.43 -12.98
CA LEU A 59 -12.01 2.90 -12.09
C LEU A 59 -11.71 1.43 -11.70
N ALA A 60 -11.31 0.58 -12.66
CA ALA A 60 -10.91 -0.79 -12.36
C ALA A 60 -9.71 -0.87 -11.41
N ILE A 61 -8.68 -0.04 -11.62
CA ILE A 61 -7.52 0.05 -10.72
C ILE A 61 -7.94 0.55 -9.34
N SER A 62 -8.83 1.53 -9.27
CA SER A 62 -9.34 2.07 -7.99
C SER A 62 -10.09 1.01 -7.18
N LEU A 63 -10.92 0.17 -7.82
CA LEU A 63 -11.59 -0.96 -7.16
C LEU A 63 -10.58 -1.98 -6.63
N MET A 64 -9.52 -2.28 -7.39
CA MET A 64 -8.45 -3.18 -6.94
C MET A 64 -7.69 -2.58 -5.75
N ILE A 65 -7.41 -1.27 -5.74
CA ILE A 65 -6.80 -0.57 -4.60
C ILE A 65 -7.66 -0.71 -3.34
N ILE A 66 -8.98 -0.54 -3.43
CA ILE A 66 -9.89 -0.74 -2.29
C ILE A 66 -9.80 -2.19 -1.77
N LEU A 67 -9.75 -3.18 -2.68
CA LEU A 67 -9.59 -4.58 -2.30
C LEU A 67 -8.24 -4.86 -1.61
N VAL A 68 -7.16 -4.21 -2.06
CA VAL A 68 -5.84 -4.28 -1.42
C VAL A 68 -5.92 -3.70 0.00
N VAL A 69 -6.50 -2.51 0.17
CA VAL A 69 -6.60 -1.83 1.47
C VAL A 69 -7.43 -2.65 2.46
N THR A 70 -8.59 -3.14 2.04
CA THR A 70 -9.45 -3.99 2.88
C THR A 70 -8.75 -5.28 3.31
N SER A 71 -8.08 -5.97 2.38
CA SER A 71 -7.31 -7.18 2.69
C SER A 71 -6.12 -6.89 3.63
N ALA A 72 -5.43 -5.76 3.43
CA ALA A 72 -4.33 -5.31 4.29
C ALA A 72 -4.82 -4.98 5.72
N MET A 73 -6.01 -4.37 5.87
CA MET A 73 -6.62 -4.14 7.18
C MET A 73 -6.95 -5.46 7.90
N ILE A 74 -7.52 -6.44 7.18
CA ILE A 74 -7.81 -7.78 7.73
C ILE A 74 -6.51 -8.47 8.16
N SER A 75 -5.48 -8.44 7.32
CA SER A 75 -4.16 -8.99 7.64
C SER A 75 -3.56 -8.34 8.89
N THR A 76 -3.63 -7.01 8.98
CA THR A 76 -3.15 -6.23 10.14
C THR A 76 -3.88 -6.63 11.42
N TYR A 77 -5.22 -6.80 11.35
CA TYR A 77 -6.02 -7.22 12.50
C TYR A 77 -5.59 -8.59 13.05
N PHE A 78 -5.44 -9.59 12.17
CA PHE A 78 -4.98 -10.91 12.60
C PHE A 78 -3.54 -10.90 13.10
N ASN A 79 -2.68 -10.10 12.46
CA ASN A 79 -1.30 -9.96 12.88
C ASN A 79 -1.19 -9.31 14.28
N PHE A 80 -2.02 -8.31 14.54
CA PHE A 80 -2.13 -7.69 15.87
C PHE A 80 -2.61 -8.69 16.93
N LYS A 81 -3.62 -9.51 16.63
CA LYS A 81 -4.06 -10.60 17.53
C LYS A 81 -2.97 -11.64 17.78
N ALA A 82 -2.18 -11.98 16.77
CA ALA A 82 -1.04 -12.89 16.92
C ALA A 82 0.06 -12.31 17.83
N PHE A 83 0.25 -10.99 17.78
CA PHE A 83 1.23 -10.28 18.60
C PHE A 83 0.78 -10.13 20.06
N SER A 84 -0.45 -9.66 20.29
CA SER A 84 -0.94 -9.26 21.62
C SER A 84 -1.30 -10.43 22.54
N GLY A 85 -1.64 -11.60 22.01
CA GLY A 85 -2.05 -12.77 22.79
C GLY A 85 -0.92 -13.54 23.50
N SER A 86 0.10 -12.86 24.03
CA SER A 86 1.37 -13.47 24.47
C SER A 86 1.51 -13.72 25.97
N GLU A 87 0.43 -14.12 26.66
CA GLU A 87 0.51 -14.51 28.08
C GLU A 87 1.19 -15.87 28.25
N PHE A 88 2.52 -15.85 28.29
CA PHE A 88 3.36 -17.01 28.54
C PHE A 88 3.56 -17.24 30.04
N LYS A 89 3.30 -18.48 30.48
CA LYS A 89 3.65 -18.92 31.83
C LYS A 89 5.10 -19.39 31.85
N ARG A 90 5.84 -18.92 32.85
CA ARG A 90 7.24 -19.32 33.06
C ARG A 90 7.33 -20.21 34.29
N MET A 91 8.32 -21.09 34.27
CA MET A 91 8.72 -21.81 35.46
C MET A 91 9.11 -20.83 36.57
N PRO A 92 8.84 -21.16 37.85
CA PRO A 92 9.29 -20.36 38.97
C PRO A 92 10.82 -20.30 38.98
N TYR A 93 11.36 -19.20 39.48
CA TYR A 93 12.80 -19.05 39.64
C TYR A 93 13.36 -20.12 40.58
N ALA A 94 14.61 -20.51 40.35
CA ALA A 94 15.30 -21.49 41.19
C ALA A 94 15.28 -21.11 42.68
N ALA A 95 15.34 -19.82 43.01
CA ALA A 95 15.18 -19.33 44.37
C ALA A 95 13.86 -19.78 45.01
N LYS A 96 12.74 -19.62 44.30
CA LYS A 96 11.42 -20.04 44.79
C LYS A 96 11.29 -21.57 44.93
N VAL A 97 11.94 -22.32 44.06
CA VAL A 97 12.01 -23.79 44.18
C VAL A 97 12.80 -24.18 45.43
N LYS A 98 13.91 -23.47 45.70
CA LYS A 98 14.70 -23.67 46.93
C LYS A 98 13.89 -23.28 48.17
N ASP A 99 13.20 -22.15 48.16
CA ASP A 99 12.38 -21.70 49.27
C ASP A 99 11.32 -22.75 49.62
N TYR A 100 10.64 -23.31 48.60
CA TYR A 100 9.68 -24.39 48.79
C TYR A 100 10.30 -25.64 49.45
N TYR A 101 11.50 -26.04 49.00
CA TYR A 101 12.24 -27.15 49.59
C TYR A 101 12.64 -26.89 51.05
N ASP A 102 13.17 -25.69 51.34
CA ASP A 102 13.57 -25.28 52.69
C ASP A 102 12.34 -25.21 53.62
N GLU A 103 11.19 -24.74 53.13
CA GLU A 103 9.91 -24.73 53.85
C GLU A 103 9.47 -26.15 54.23
N GLN A 104 9.63 -27.13 53.34
CA GLN A 104 9.33 -28.55 53.66
C GLN A 104 10.27 -29.10 54.75
N ILE A 105 11.55 -28.72 54.74
CA ILE A 105 12.50 -29.09 55.81
C ILE A 105 12.08 -28.46 57.14
N GLN A 106 11.75 -27.17 57.15
CA GLN A 106 11.29 -26.50 58.37
C GLN A 106 10.00 -27.11 58.91
N TYR A 107 9.05 -27.42 58.02
CA TYR A 107 7.83 -28.13 58.38
C TYR A 107 8.13 -29.47 59.07
N ASN A 108 9.05 -30.26 58.54
CA ASN A 108 9.47 -31.52 59.17
C ASN A 108 10.10 -31.32 60.56
N ILE A 109 10.94 -30.29 60.74
CA ILE A 109 11.53 -29.94 62.05
C ILE A 109 10.44 -29.59 63.06
N GLU A 110 9.43 -28.82 62.65
CA GLU A 110 8.28 -28.46 63.49
C GLU A 110 7.41 -29.67 63.81
N LEU A 111 7.19 -30.54 62.83
CA LEU A 111 6.40 -31.77 62.98
C LEU A 111 7.05 -32.75 63.95
N ASP A 112 8.38 -32.88 63.92
CA ASP A 112 9.11 -33.69 64.90
C ASP A 112 8.94 -33.16 66.33
N ARG A 113 9.01 -31.83 66.51
CA ARG A 113 8.75 -31.20 67.82
C ARG A 113 7.33 -31.42 68.30
N TYR A 114 6.36 -31.44 67.39
CA TYR A 114 4.96 -31.77 67.70
C TYR A 114 4.80 -33.25 68.07
N ASN A 115 5.33 -34.15 67.26
CA ASN A 115 5.27 -35.62 67.43
C ASN A 115 5.93 -36.09 68.73
N ALA A 116 6.90 -35.33 69.26
CA ALA A 116 7.53 -35.58 70.55
C ALA A 116 6.61 -35.27 71.76
N LYS A 117 5.57 -34.46 71.58
CA LYS A 117 4.66 -34.00 72.66
C LYS A 117 3.34 -34.76 72.69
N VAL A 118 3.01 -35.51 71.65
CA VAL A 118 1.72 -36.20 71.49
C VAL A 118 1.86 -37.70 71.63
N THR A 119 0.73 -38.38 71.84
CA THR A 119 0.69 -39.83 71.93
C THR A 119 0.92 -40.47 70.56
N GLN A 120 1.36 -41.73 70.53
CA GLN A 120 1.74 -42.41 69.28
C GLN A 120 0.63 -42.44 68.21
N HIS A 121 -0.64 -42.43 68.62
CA HIS A 121 -1.80 -42.48 67.73
C HIS A 121 -2.11 -41.12 67.08
N GLU A 122 -1.55 -40.03 67.60
CA GLU A 122 -1.73 -38.66 67.12
C GLU A 122 -0.55 -38.17 66.27
N ARG A 123 0.48 -39.01 66.09
CA ARG A 123 1.67 -38.67 65.32
C ARG A 123 1.37 -38.61 63.83
N VAL A 124 1.92 -37.60 63.17
CA VAL A 124 1.82 -37.40 61.72
C VAL A 124 3.15 -37.80 61.08
N SER A 125 3.10 -38.45 59.91
CA SER A 125 4.29 -38.84 59.16
C SER A 125 5.02 -37.62 58.59
N LEU A 126 6.35 -37.62 58.69
CA LEU A 126 7.21 -36.67 58.00
C LEU A 126 7.03 -36.80 56.48
N ILE A 127 7.12 -35.67 55.80
CA ILE A 127 7.13 -35.63 54.34
C ILE A 127 8.56 -35.85 53.82
N ASP A 128 8.71 -36.24 52.57
CA ASP A 128 10.01 -36.28 51.88
C ASP A 128 10.16 -34.98 51.06
N PRO A 129 11.00 -34.02 51.52
CA PRO A 129 11.16 -32.74 50.84
C PRO A 129 11.63 -32.88 49.40
N THR A 130 12.44 -33.90 49.10
CA THR A 130 12.97 -34.13 47.75
C THR A 130 11.84 -34.53 46.83
N LYS A 131 11.06 -35.54 47.22
CA LYS A 131 9.93 -36.05 46.43
C LYS A 131 8.84 -35.00 46.25
N GLU A 132 8.51 -34.22 47.29
CA GLU A 132 7.52 -33.14 47.18
C GLU A 132 8.01 -32.03 46.26
N THR A 133 9.29 -31.68 46.31
CA THR A 133 9.87 -30.67 45.41
C THR A 133 9.90 -31.16 43.96
N GLU A 134 10.26 -32.43 43.71
CA GLU A 134 10.18 -33.05 42.38
C GLU A 134 8.74 -33.02 41.83
N ASN A 135 7.75 -33.36 42.67
CA ASN A 135 6.34 -33.28 42.31
C ASN A 135 5.90 -31.85 41.99
N PHE A 136 6.32 -30.87 42.82
CA PHE A 136 6.03 -29.46 42.59
C PHE A 136 6.59 -28.96 41.25
N ILE A 137 7.85 -29.28 40.96
CA ILE A 137 8.51 -28.92 39.69
C ILE A 137 7.78 -29.58 38.52
N SER A 138 7.50 -30.89 38.61
CA SER A 138 6.83 -31.65 37.55
C SER A 138 5.44 -31.11 37.24
N ASN A 139 4.61 -30.87 38.27
CA ASN A 139 3.26 -30.32 38.10
C ASN A 139 3.28 -28.91 37.54
N THR A 140 4.19 -28.06 38.02
CA THR A 140 4.35 -26.70 37.53
C THR A 140 4.80 -26.68 36.07
N TYR A 141 5.72 -27.58 35.72
CA TYR A 141 6.18 -27.79 34.35
C TYR A 141 5.02 -28.16 33.43
N VAL A 142 4.24 -29.19 33.77
CA VAL A 142 3.10 -29.66 32.96
C VAL A 142 2.10 -28.53 32.75
N SER A 143 1.80 -27.77 33.81
CA SER A 143 0.89 -26.61 33.73
C SER A 143 1.41 -25.52 32.80
N CYS A 144 2.69 -25.14 32.92
CA CYS A 144 3.29 -24.09 32.09
C CYS A 144 3.41 -24.53 30.64
N SER A 145 3.94 -25.73 30.39
CA SER A 145 4.15 -26.26 29.04
C SER A 145 2.83 -26.42 28.29
N THR A 146 1.80 -26.97 28.93
CA THR A 146 0.49 -27.16 28.30
C THR A 146 -0.17 -25.83 27.96
N HIS A 147 -0.14 -24.86 28.89
CA HIS A 147 -0.68 -23.53 28.66
C HIS A 147 0.03 -22.81 27.51
N ASN A 148 1.37 -22.90 27.47
CA ASN A 148 2.19 -22.26 26.44
C ASN A 148 1.97 -22.90 25.06
N ALA A 149 1.88 -24.22 24.98
CA ALA A 149 1.61 -24.95 23.74
C ALA A 149 0.26 -24.54 23.13
N LEU A 150 -0.82 -24.53 23.93
CA LEU A 150 -2.14 -24.11 23.49
C LEU A 150 -2.16 -22.63 23.05
N THR A 151 -1.42 -21.78 23.76
CA THR A 151 -1.27 -20.36 23.41
C THR A 151 -0.53 -20.20 22.08
N ASN A 152 0.56 -20.93 21.89
CA ASN A 152 1.34 -20.94 20.65
C ASN A 152 0.52 -21.45 19.47
N GLU A 153 -0.27 -22.51 19.64
CA GLU A 153 -1.14 -23.05 18.60
C GLU A 153 -2.18 -22.01 18.15
N LYS A 154 -2.83 -21.32 19.11
CA LYS A 154 -3.76 -20.23 18.82
C LYS A 154 -3.08 -19.09 18.07
N ARG A 155 -1.90 -18.66 18.50
CA ARG A 155 -1.12 -17.60 17.85
C ARG A 155 -0.68 -17.99 16.44
N SER A 156 -0.23 -19.23 16.26
CA SER A 156 0.15 -19.78 14.96
C SER A 156 -0.99 -19.72 13.95
N ARG A 157 -2.22 -20.03 14.37
CA ARG A 157 -3.42 -19.88 13.52
C ARG A 157 -3.66 -18.43 13.10
N TRP A 158 -3.51 -17.47 14.01
CA TRP A 158 -3.63 -16.05 13.66
C TRP A 158 -2.53 -15.58 12.71
N VAL A 159 -1.28 -16.02 12.90
CA VAL A 159 -0.19 -15.73 11.96
C VAL A 159 -0.50 -16.29 10.59
N PHE A 160 -0.99 -17.53 10.49
CA PHE A 160 -1.37 -18.13 9.21
C PHE A 160 -2.48 -17.31 8.52
N GLN A 161 -3.52 -16.92 9.25
CA GLN A 161 -4.60 -16.09 8.70
C GLN A 161 -4.12 -14.71 8.25
N ALA A 162 -3.21 -14.08 9.01
CA ALA A 162 -2.59 -12.83 8.63
C ALA A 162 -1.79 -12.97 7.32
N THR A 163 -1.01 -14.04 7.17
CA THR A 163 -0.25 -14.35 5.96
C THR A 163 -1.17 -14.58 4.77
N VAL A 164 -2.26 -15.36 4.93
CA VAL A 164 -3.22 -15.60 3.84
C VAL A 164 -3.88 -14.30 3.39
N ALA A 165 -4.33 -13.46 4.33
CA ALA A 165 -4.92 -12.16 4.02
C ALA A 165 -3.93 -11.17 3.37
N PHE A 166 -2.64 -11.25 3.75
CA PHE A 166 -1.59 -10.47 3.09
C PHE A 166 -1.36 -10.94 1.65
N LEU A 167 -1.26 -12.25 1.42
CA LEU A 167 -1.09 -12.82 0.08
C LEU A 167 -2.30 -12.52 -0.80
N SER A 168 -3.52 -12.56 -0.24
CA SER A 168 -4.73 -12.17 -0.98
C SER A 168 -4.74 -10.68 -1.37
N ALA A 169 -4.06 -9.81 -0.61
CA ALA A 169 -3.87 -8.40 -0.98
C ALA A 169 -2.84 -8.21 -2.11
N CYS A 170 -1.84 -9.10 -2.20
CA CYS A 170 -0.81 -9.01 -3.24
C CYS A 170 -1.37 -9.32 -4.64
N ILE A 171 -2.36 -10.20 -4.76
CA ILE A 171 -2.99 -10.57 -6.03
C ILE A 171 -3.61 -9.34 -6.74
N PRO A 172 -4.58 -8.62 -6.15
CA PRO A 172 -5.17 -7.45 -6.79
C PRO A 172 -4.16 -6.31 -6.98
N LEU A 173 -3.15 -6.18 -6.12
CA LEU A 173 -2.07 -5.21 -6.34
C LEU A 173 -1.25 -5.53 -7.60
N ALA A 174 -0.93 -6.80 -7.83
CA ALA A 174 -0.21 -7.23 -9.02
C ALA A 174 -1.03 -6.93 -10.29
N PHE A 175 -2.33 -7.24 -10.29
CA PHE A 175 -3.22 -6.90 -11.41
C PHE A 175 -3.35 -5.38 -11.60
N ALA A 176 -3.52 -4.61 -10.52
CA ALA A 176 -3.58 -3.16 -10.59
C ALA A 176 -2.29 -2.56 -11.18
N SER A 177 -1.14 -3.07 -10.75
CA SER A 177 0.18 -2.65 -11.25
C SER A 177 0.36 -2.99 -12.73
N LEU A 178 -0.08 -4.18 -13.15
CA LEU A 178 -0.04 -4.59 -14.55
C LEU A 178 -0.90 -3.68 -15.43
N LEU A 179 -2.15 -3.41 -15.02
CA LEU A 179 -3.04 -2.50 -15.75
C LEU A 179 -2.46 -1.09 -15.79
N PHE A 180 -1.90 -0.61 -14.68
CA PHE A 180 -1.29 0.71 -14.59
C PHE A 180 -0.17 0.90 -15.62
N VAL A 181 0.70 -0.10 -15.78
CA VAL A 181 1.81 -0.08 -16.75
C VAL A 181 1.32 -0.28 -18.18
N LEU A 182 0.48 -1.28 -18.45
CA LEU A 182 0.04 -1.62 -19.80
C LEU A 182 -0.73 -0.49 -20.49
N PHE A 183 -1.47 0.29 -19.71
CA PHE A 183 -2.31 1.37 -20.23
C PHE A 183 -1.67 2.75 -20.09
N ASP A 184 -0.39 2.84 -19.69
CA ASP A 184 0.33 4.10 -19.47
C ASP A 184 -0.47 5.07 -18.58
N MET A 185 -1.00 4.53 -17.47
CA MET A 185 -1.83 5.30 -16.52
C MET A 185 -1.00 6.17 -15.59
N ASP A 186 0.32 6.18 -15.76
CA ASP A 186 1.23 7.03 -15.01
C ASP A 186 1.15 8.48 -15.52
N THR A 187 0.64 9.37 -14.68
CA THR A 187 0.63 10.82 -14.93
C THR A 187 2.01 11.46 -14.83
N SER A 188 2.99 10.81 -14.20
CA SER A 188 4.36 11.32 -14.05
C SER A 188 5.25 11.04 -15.27
N SER A 189 4.78 10.23 -16.22
CA SER A 189 5.52 9.88 -17.44
C SER A 189 5.80 11.14 -18.29
N PRO A 190 7.08 11.48 -18.58
CA PRO A 190 7.45 12.66 -19.37
C PRO A 190 6.80 12.71 -20.76
N ARG A 191 6.45 11.54 -21.31
CA ARG A 191 5.85 11.37 -22.65
C ARG A 191 4.55 12.15 -22.81
N LYS A 192 3.73 12.28 -21.75
CA LYS A 192 2.48 13.03 -21.80
C LYS A 192 2.71 14.55 -21.86
N ASN A 193 3.73 15.06 -21.18
CA ASN A 193 4.08 16.49 -21.20
C ASN A 193 4.60 16.95 -22.57
N PHE A 194 5.33 16.09 -23.29
CA PHE A 194 5.77 16.40 -24.66
C PHE A 194 4.61 16.48 -25.65
N ALA A 195 3.63 15.57 -25.55
CA ALA A 195 2.44 15.58 -26.41
C ALA A 195 1.60 16.86 -26.26
N ILE A 196 1.46 17.39 -25.03
CA ILE A 196 0.73 18.64 -24.77
C ILE A 196 1.48 19.85 -25.37
N LYS A 197 2.81 19.86 -25.25
CA LYS A 197 3.64 20.95 -25.78
C LYS A 197 3.63 21.01 -27.32
N ASP A 198 3.66 19.86 -27.97
CA ASP A 198 3.61 19.77 -29.44
C ASP A 198 2.23 20.18 -30.00
N ALA A 199 1.14 19.84 -29.30
CA ALA A 199 -0.21 20.26 -29.69
C ALA A 199 -0.40 21.79 -29.57
N TYR A 200 0.15 22.40 -28.51
CA TYR A 200 0.13 23.85 -28.33
C TYR A 200 0.93 24.58 -29.43
N VAL A 201 2.16 24.14 -29.69
CA VAL A 201 3.02 24.72 -30.73
C VAL A 201 2.41 24.52 -32.12
N GLY A 202 1.84 23.35 -32.39
CA GLY A 202 1.13 23.08 -33.64
C GLY A 202 -0.10 23.98 -33.83
N GLY A 203 -0.84 24.24 -32.75
CA GLY A 203 -1.98 25.17 -32.75
C GLY A 203 -1.57 26.61 -32.99
N GLU A 204 -0.51 27.10 -32.33
CA GLU A 204 0.01 28.45 -32.57
C GLU A 204 0.53 28.60 -34.00
N ILE A 205 1.27 27.62 -34.53
CA ILE A 205 1.76 27.64 -35.92
C ILE A 205 0.60 27.64 -36.92
N ALA A 206 -0.45 26.86 -36.68
CA ALA A 206 -1.64 26.86 -37.53
C ALA A 206 -2.36 28.22 -37.48
N SER A 207 -2.53 28.80 -36.29
CA SER A 207 -3.14 30.11 -36.13
C SER A 207 -2.33 31.24 -36.79
N LEU A 208 -1.00 31.16 -36.71
CA LEU A 208 -0.09 32.10 -37.36
C LEU A 208 -0.16 31.96 -38.89
N LYS A 209 -0.23 30.72 -39.40
CA LYS A 209 -0.41 30.45 -40.83
C LYS A 209 -1.73 31.06 -41.34
N ASP A 210 -2.83 30.87 -40.62
CA ASP A 210 -4.13 31.40 -41.01
C ASP A 210 -4.16 32.94 -40.94
N HIS A 211 -3.51 33.53 -39.93
CA HIS A 211 -3.37 34.98 -39.83
C HIS A 211 -2.52 35.54 -40.98
N LEU A 212 -1.40 34.90 -41.34
CA LEU A 212 -0.55 35.33 -42.46
C LEU A 212 -1.26 35.19 -43.81
N LEU A 213 -2.05 34.13 -44.01
CA LEU A 213 -2.83 33.94 -45.24
C LEU A 213 -3.95 34.99 -45.34
N ASN A 214 -4.62 35.34 -44.24
CA ASN A 214 -5.63 36.38 -44.22
C ASN A 214 -5.03 37.78 -44.40
N THR A 215 -3.89 38.07 -43.77
CA THR A 215 -3.16 39.33 -43.96
C THR A 215 -2.62 39.45 -45.38
N SER A 216 -2.04 38.39 -45.96
CA SER A 216 -1.59 38.38 -47.36
C SER A 216 -2.72 38.60 -48.36
N LYS A 217 -3.91 38.05 -48.09
CA LYS A 217 -5.11 38.25 -48.93
C LYS A 217 -5.64 39.69 -48.85
N ASN A 218 -5.53 40.32 -47.68
CA ASN A 218 -5.93 41.71 -47.48
C ASN A 218 -4.88 42.70 -48.01
N ASP A 219 -3.58 42.44 -47.84
CA ASP A 219 -2.50 43.30 -48.31
C ASP A 219 -2.38 43.28 -49.85
N GLY A 220 -2.63 42.12 -50.48
CA GLY A 220 -2.71 42.02 -51.94
C GLY A 220 -3.88 42.78 -52.54
N MET A 221 -5.01 42.88 -51.82
CA MET A 221 -6.16 43.68 -52.24
C MET A 221 -5.98 45.17 -51.93
N ALA A 222 -5.37 45.52 -50.79
CA ALA A 222 -5.09 46.91 -50.42
C ALA A 222 -4.01 47.55 -51.31
N ASP A 223 -2.98 46.80 -51.71
CA ASP A 223 -1.99 47.27 -52.70
C ASP A 223 -2.61 47.42 -54.09
N LEU A 224 -3.50 46.50 -54.48
CA LEU A 224 -4.23 46.61 -55.76
C LEU A 224 -5.21 47.79 -55.76
N GLU A 225 -5.93 48.02 -54.65
CA GLU A 225 -6.85 49.14 -54.49
C GLU A 225 -6.11 50.48 -54.41
N SER A 226 -4.95 50.52 -53.73
CA SER A 226 -4.08 51.70 -53.71
C SER A 226 -3.51 52.00 -55.10
N ARG A 227 -3.05 50.98 -55.83
CA ARG A 227 -2.59 51.12 -57.23
C ARG A 227 -3.71 51.56 -58.16
N ILE A 228 -4.92 51.04 -58.00
CA ILE A 228 -6.11 51.46 -58.76
C ILE A 228 -6.44 52.93 -58.46
N GLN A 229 -6.45 53.36 -57.19
CA GLN A 229 -6.69 54.75 -56.81
C GLN A 229 -5.59 55.70 -57.30
N ILE A 230 -4.33 55.26 -57.32
CA ILE A 230 -3.21 56.03 -57.86
C ILE A 230 -3.34 56.17 -59.38
N ILE A 231 -3.73 55.11 -60.08
CA ILE A 231 -4.00 55.12 -61.53
C ILE A 231 -5.21 56.01 -61.85
N GLU A 232 -6.31 55.94 -61.08
CA GLU A 232 -7.46 56.83 -61.24
C GLU A 232 -7.08 58.30 -61.02
N ARG A 233 -6.28 58.61 -60.00
CA ARG A 233 -5.81 59.99 -59.78
C ARG A 233 -4.86 60.50 -60.86
N MET A 234 -4.06 59.62 -61.48
CA MET A 234 -3.21 59.99 -62.62
C MET A 234 -4.00 60.15 -63.93
N LEU A 235 -5.04 59.34 -64.16
CA LEU A 235 -5.92 59.46 -65.32
C LEU A 235 -6.91 60.63 -65.21
N PHE A 236 -7.33 60.98 -63.99
CA PHE A 236 -8.37 61.98 -63.74
C PHE A 236 -7.87 63.20 -62.94
N GLY A 237 -6.59 63.57 -63.09
CA GLY A 237 -5.98 64.74 -62.44
C GLY A 237 -6.80 66.02 -62.62
N THR A 238 -7.61 66.35 -61.61
CA THR A 238 -8.23 67.65 -61.27
C THR A 238 -8.55 68.64 -62.40
N SER A 239 -9.81 68.65 -62.86
CA SER A 239 -10.70 69.84 -62.91
C SER A 239 -12.15 69.41 -63.24
N PRO A 240 -13.21 70.13 -62.80
CA PRO A 240 -14.54 69.55 -62.60
C PRO A 240 -15.35 69.35 -63.89
N ALA A 241 -16.02 68.20 -63.93
CA ALA A 241 -17.24 67.85 -64.65
C ALA A 241 -17.36 68.15 -66.16
N ASP A 242 -17.30 67.09 -66.98
CA ASP A 242 -18.06 67.02 -68.22
C ASP A 242 -18.94 65.74 -68.23
N PRO A 243 -20.28 65.85 -68.09
CA PRO A 243 -21.18 64.71 -68.04
C PRO A 243 -21.26 63.92 -69.36
N ASN A 244 -20.61 64.37 -70.44
CA ASN A 244 -20.60 63.66 -71.73
C ASN A 244 -19.52 62.57 -71.85
N LEU A 245 -18.57 62.48 -70.92
CA LEU A 245 -17.52 61.45 -70.97
C LEU A 245 -18.02 60.08 -70.47
N ILE A 246 -18.93 60.07 -69.49
CA ILE A 246 -19.49 58.85 -68.89
C ILE A 246 -20.34 58.07 -69.92
N ASN A 247 -21.02 58.77 -70.82
CA ASN A 247 -21.87 58.13 -71.83
C ASN A 247 -21.05 57.42 -72.93
N ASN A 248 -19.86 57.94 -73.26
CA ASN A 248 -18.99 57.35 -74.29
C ASN A 248 -18.22 56.12 -73.78
N ILE A 249 -17.91 56.04 -72.49
CA ILE A 249 -17.25 54.87 -71.89
C ILE A 249 -18.22 53.68 -71.81
N ASN A 250 -19.50 53.92 -71.53
CA ASN A 250 -20.52 52.87 -71.51
C ASN A 250 -20.79 52.27 -72.91
N ILE A 251 -20.64 53.06 -73.99
CA ILE A 251 -20.79 52.55 -75.37
C ILE A 251 -19.57 51.71 -75.78
N ALA A 252 -18.35 52.11 -75.38
CA ALA A 252 -17.14 51.33 -75.67
C ALA A 252 -17.09 49.99 -74.90
N SER A 253 -17.56 49.97 -73.64
CA SER A 253 -17.69 48.74 -72.84
C SER A 253 -18.70 47.75 -73.42
N LYS A 254 -19.77 48.24 -74.05
CA LYS A 254 -20.80 47.40 -74.68
C LYS A 254 -20.28 46.71 -75.95
N ASN A 255 -19.49 47.41 -76.76
CA ASN A 255 -18.94 46.86 -78.01
C ASN A 255 -17.80 45.84 -77.78
N LEU A 256 -17.07 45.94 -76.66
CA LEU A 256 -16.04 44.96 -76.26
C LEU A 256 -16.61 43.66 -75.68
N LYS A 257 -17.87 43.68 -75.22
CA LYS A 257 -18.58 42.48 -74.74
C LYS A 257 -19.26 41.68 -75.86
N GLU A 258 -19.34 42.22 -77.06
CA GLU A 258 -19.94 41.55 -78.23
C GLU A 258 -18.89 40.96 -79.20
N SER A 259 -17.60 41.04 -78.88
CA SER A 259 -16.51 40.45 -79.69
C SER A 259 -15.76 39.30 -79.01
N HIS A 260 -16.33 38.67 -77.99
CA HIS A 260 -15.84 37.43 -77.38
C HIS A 260 -16.97 36.49 -76.99
#